data_AF-A0A2V6KAW8-F1
#
_entry.id   AF-A0A2V6KAW8-F1
#
_cell.length_a   1.000
_cell.length_b   1.000
_cell.length_c   1.000
_cell.angle_alpha   90.00
_cell.angle_beta   90.00
_cell.angle_gamma   90.00
#
_symmetry.space_group_name_H-M   'P 1'
#
loop_
_entity.id
_entity.type
_entity.pdbx_description
1 polymer ?
#
loop_
_entity_poly.entity_id
_entity_poly.type
_entity_poly.pdbx_seq_one_letter_code
_entity_poly.pdbx_strand_id
1 'polypeptide(L)'
;MVVSASLTIHAQDAAPPSVDLYSGQNEPEASVTPSSEPNGPELPEISQLDQTFSKPKTLGKDADAFRVHVEWRELKNRTVNDPAVRAAKAYAQAARTDLEKRNRLRAYYDVYYERMAALATTPEIKVALQVLKATHQSLLTQPRVRPSPTAEGASPTPTPSGTPAGKKPAHKHKKKVHL
;
A
#
# COMPACT_ATOMS: atom_id res chain seq x y z
N MET A 1 18.59 27.25 -7.65
CA MET A 1 17.76 26.90 -8.82
C MET A 1 16.66 25.98 -8.31
N VAL A 2 15.46 26.51 -8.08
CA VAL A 2 14.34 25.81 -7.44
C VAL A 2 13.42 25.32 -8.55
N VAL A 3 13.24 24.00 -8.67
CA VAL A 3 12.27 23.41 -9.60
C VAL A 3 11.00 23.13 -8.82
N SER A 4 10.07 24.07 -8.88
CA SER A 4 8.72 23.93 -8.35
C SER A 4 7.92 22.99 -9.27
N ALA A 5 7.58 21.80 -8.80
CA ALA A 5 6.64 20.93 -9.50
C ALA A 5 5.21 21.38 -9.18
N SER A 6 4.58 22.05 -10.14
CA SER A 6 3.16 22.43 -10.07
C SER A 6 2.28 21.18 -10.11
N LEU A 7 1.55 20.93 -9.02
CA LEU A 7 0.50 19.91 -8.97
C LEU A 7 -0.74 20.46 -9.67
N THR A 8 -1.00 20.04 -10.90
CA THR A 8 -2.21 20.40 -11.64
C THR A 8 -3.41 19.69 -11.02
N ILE A 9 -4.17 20.40 -10.18
CA ILE A 9 -5.47 19.96 -9.67
C ILE A 9 -6.45 19.99 -10.86
N HIS A 10 -6.95 18.84 -11.29
CA HIS A 10 -8.14 18.80 -12.14
C HIS A 10 -9.35 19.06 -11.24
N ALA A 11 -9.89 20.28 -11.33
CA ALA A 11 -11.19 20.62 -10.77
C ALA A 11 -12.25 19.74 -11.46
N GLN A 12 -13.02 18.97 -10.68
CA GLN A 12 -14.28 18.44 -11.18
C GLN A 12 -15.27 19.60 -11.18
N ASP A 13 -15.61 20.05 -12.38
CA ASP A 13 -16.67 21.02 -12.60
C ASP A 13 -17.99 20.38 -12.17
N ALA A 14 -18.64 21.00 -11.19
CA ALA A 14 -19.91 20.53 -10.65
C ALA A 14 -21.01 20.77 -11.69
N ALA A 15 -21.67 19.71 -12.15
CA ALA A 15 -22.80 19.81 -13.06
C ALA A 15 -23.92 20.68 -12.44
N PRO A 16 -24.55 21.59 -13.21
CA PRO A 16 -25.61 22.45 -12.71
C PRO A 16 -26.88 21.64 -12.33
N PRO A 17 -27.54 21.96 -11.20
CA PRO A 17 -28.75 21.29 -10.76
C PRO A 17 -29.99 21.93 -11.41
N SER A 18 -30.48 21.35 -12.51
CA SER A 18 -31.90 21.38 -12.92
C SER A 18 -32.07 20.78 -14.31
N VAL A 19 -32.29 19.47 -14.37
CA VAL A 19 -32.96 18.85 -15.52
C VAL A 19 -34.44 18.84 -15.17
N ASP A 20 -35.22 19.70 -15.82
CA ASP A 20 -36.68 19.68 -15.75
C ASP A 20 -37.20 18.48 -16.54
N LEU A 21 -37.60 17.42 -15.83
CA LEU A 21 -38.04 16.14 -16.40
C LEU A 21 -39.53 16.12 -16.79
N TYR A 22 -40.25 17.25 -16.73
CA TYR A 22 -41.72 17.27 -16.94
C TYR A 22 -42.22 18.22 -18.03
N SER A 23 -41.35 18.70 -18.90
CA SER A 23 -41.78 19.47 -20.08
C SER A 23 -42.04 18.54 -21.27
N GLY A 24 -43.18 17.83 -21.28
CA GLY A 24 -43.57 17.05 -22.46
C GLY A 24 -44.64 15.97 -22.30
N GLN A 25 -45.64 16.14 -21.43
CA GLN A 25 -46.82 15.25 -21.45
C GLN A 25 -47.81 15.75 -22.51
N ASN A 26 -47.62 15.30 -23.75
CA ASN A 26 -48.71 15.23 -24.74
C ASN A 26 -49.05 13.74 -24.91
N GLU A 27 -50.25 13.36 -24.50
CA GLU A 27 -50.85 12.08 -24.89
C GLU A 27 -50.93 11.99 -26.42
N PRO A 28 -50.76 10.77 -26.95
CA PRO A 28 -51.77 10.29 -27.87
C PRO A 28 -52.22 8.87 -27.51
N GLU A 29 -53.53 8.69 -27.36
CA GLU A 29 -54.22 7.43 -27.60
C GLU A 29 -53.82 6.89 -28.98
N ALA A 30 -53.28 5.67 -29.02
CA ALA A 30 -53.37 4.80 -30.19
C ALA A 30 -53.13 3.34 -29.79
N SER A 31 -54.22 2.59 -29.72
CA SER A 31 -54.24 1.13 -29.74
C SER A 31 -53.52 0.62 -31.00
N VAL A 32 -52.40 -0.09 -30.86
CA VAL A 32 -51.95 -1.14 -31.80
C VAL A 32 -51.01 -2.11 -31.10
N THR A 33 -51.45 -3.35 -30.86
CA THR A 33 -50.57 -4.52 -30.69
C THR A 33 -49.94 -4.91 -32.04
N PRO A 34 -48.64 -5.24 -32.06
CA PRO A 34 -48.19 -6.30 -32.95
C PRO A 34 -47.33 -7.34 -32.21
N SER A 35 -47.84 -8.57 -32.25
CA SER A 35 -47.16 -9.85 -32.51
C SER A 35 -45.73 -10.03 -32.00
N SER A 36 -45.58 -10.86 -30.96
CA SER A 36 -44.31 -11.46 -30.55
C SER A 36 -43.84 -12.50 -31.58
N GLU A 37 -42.66 -12.32 -32.17
CA GLU A 37 -41.90 -13.39 -32.82
C GLU A 37 -40.61 -13.64 -32.02
N PRO A 38 -40.32 -14.89 -31.61
CA PRO A 38 -39.24 -15.20 -30.68
C PRO A 38 -37.97 -15.58 -31.45
N ASN A 39 -37.06 -14.64 -31.65
CA ASN A 39 -35.72 -15.00 -32.12
C ASN A 39 -34.65 -14.03 -31.63
N GLY A 40 -34.31 -14.16 -30.36
CA GLY A 40 -33.17 -13.50 -29.72
C GLY A 40 -32.83 -14.26 -28.44
N PRO A 41 -31.56 -14.31 -28.01
CA PRO A 41 -31.20 -14.97 -26.76
C PRO A 41 -32.04 -14.37 -25.62
N GLU A 42 -32.74 -15.24 -24.90
CA GLU A 42 -33.68 -14.92 -23.83
C GLU A 42 -33.04 -13.90 -22.87
N LEU A 43 -33.45 -12.62 -22.97
CA LEU A 43 -32.97 -11.62 -22.04
C LEU A 43 -33.51 -11.99 -20.66
N PRO A 44 -32.66 -11.98 -19.61
CA PRO A 44 -33.10 -12.34 -18.28
C PRO A 44 -34.24 -11.43 -17.84
N GLU A 45 -35.33 -12.03 -17.38
CA GLU A 45 -36.46 -11.27 -16.82
C GLU A 45 -35.98 -10.41 -15.65
N ILE A 46 -36.55 -9.22 -15.51
CA ILE A 46 -36.17 -8.22 -14.48
C ILE A 46 -36.20 -8.84 -13.06
N SER A 47 -37.11 -9.78 -12.81
CA SER A 47 -37.21 -10.56 -11.57
C SER A 47 -35.98 -11.43 -11.28
N GLN A 48 -35.30 -11.94 -12.31
CA GLN A 48 -34.05 -12.70 -12.16
C GLN A 48 -32.89 -11.78 -11.80
N LEU A 49 -32.86 -10.56 -12.37
CA LEU A 49 -31.88 -9.55 -11.99
C LEU A 49 -32.06 -9.15 -10.52
N ASP A 50 -33.28 -8.91 -10.07
CA ASP A 50 -33.54 -8.54 -8.69
C ASP A 50 -33.13 -9.64 -7.69
N GLN A 51 -33.32 -10.92 -8.04
CA GLN A 51 -32.84 -12.05 -7.24
C GLN A 51 -31.30 -12.14 -7.16
N THR A 52 -30.57 -11.66 -8.17
CA THR A 52 -29.10 -11.61 -8.13
C THR A 52 -28.57 -10.53 -7.20
N PHE A 53 -29.29 -9.41 -7.04
CA PHE A 53 -28.94 -8.34 -6.11
C PHE A 53 -29.51 -8.55 -4.69
N SER A 54 -30.58 -9.33 -4.56
CA SER A 54 -31.22 -9.68 -3.29
C SER A 54 -30.37 -10.55 -2.36
N LYS A 55 -29.35 -11.23 -2.90
CA LYS A 55 -28.39 -11.99 -2.08
C LYS A 55 -27.30 -11.02 -1.63
N PRO A 56 -27.25 -10.60 -0.35
CA PRO A 56 -26.16 -9.79 0.13
C PRO A 56 -24.87 -10.59 -0.07
N LYS A 57 -23.99 -10.11 -0.96
CA LYS A 57 -22.67 -10.69 -1.15
C LYS A 57 -21.94 -10.51 0.19
N THR A 58 -21.90 -11.57 1.00
CA THR A 58 -21.28 -11.52 2.33
C THR A 58 -19.81 -11.19 2.12
N LEU A 59 -19.45 -9.92 2.32
CA LEU A 59 -18.11 -9.42 2.10
C LEU A 59 -17.07 -10.12 3.00
N GLY A 60 -17.49 -10.91 3.99
CA GLY A 60 -16.67 -11.91 4.67
C GLY A 60 -15.27 -11.39 5.02
N LYS A 61 -14.24 -12.12 4.59
CA LYS A 61 -12.83 -11.75 4.79
C LYS A 61 -12.44 -10.41 4.16
N ASP A 62 -13.09 -10.01 3.07
CA ASP A 62 -12.81 -8.73 2.39
C ASP A 62 -13.32 -7.54 3.22
N ALA A 63 -14.45 -7.71 3.93
CA ALA A 63 -14.94 -6.69 4.87
C ALA A 63 -13.96 -6.48 6.03
N ASP A 64 -13.41 -7.56 6.58
CA ASP A 64 -12.41 -7.47 7.65
C ASP A 64 -11.12 -6.81 7.18
N ALA A 65 -10.62 -7.19 6.00
CA ALA A 65 -9.45 -6.55 5.39
C ALA A 65 -9.68 -5.07 5.12
N PHE A 66 -10.88 -4.70 4.65
CA PHE A 66 -11.25 -3.30 4.42
C PHE A 66 -11.28 -2.50 5.73
N ARG A 67 -11.87 -3.06 6.79
CA ARG A 67 -11.90 -2.43 8.12
C ARG A 67 -10.48 -2.15 8.65
N VAL A 68 -9.58 -3.12 8.54
CA VAL A 68 -8.17 -2.95 8.94
C VAL A 68 -7.49 -1.88 8.09
N HIS A 69 -7.75 -1.83 6.79
CA HIS A 69 -7.19 -0.80 5.92
C HIS A 69 -7.66 0.61 6.32
N VAL A 70 -8.95 0.77 6.60
CA VAL A 70 -9.52 2.05 7.06
C VAL A 70 -8.87 2.48 8.37
N GLU A 71 -8.79 1.59 9.37
CA GLU A 71 -8.12 1.86 10.65
C GLU A 71 -6.66 2.29 10.41
N TRP A 72 -5.94 1.57 9.54
CA TRP A 72 -4.56 1.90 9.20
C TRP A 72 -4.41 3.31 8.60
N ARG A 73 -5.32 3.69 7.70
CA ARG A 73 -5.34 5.01 7.06
C ARG A 73 -5.61 6.10 8.09
N GLU A 74 -6.61 5.91 8.94
CA GLU A 74 -6.95 6.86 10.00
C GLU A 74 -5.80 7.04 11.00
N LEU A 75 -5.18 5.94 11.43
CA LEU A 75 -4.03 5.95 12.33
C LEU A 75 -2.87 6.75 11.74
N LYS A 76 -2.53 6.51 10.47
CA LYS A 76 -1.48 7.27 9.78
C LYS A 76 -1.82 8.75 9.69
N ASN A 77 -3.04 9.10 9.31
CA ASN A 77 -3.45 10.49 9.20
C ASN A 77 -3.40 11.22 10.55
N ARG A 78 -3.85 10.59 11.63
CA ARG A 78 -3.76 11.18 12.98
C ARG A 78 -2.32 11.32 13.45
N THR A 79 -1.51 10.27 13.30
CA THR A 79 -0.12 10.24 13.78
C THR A 79 0.77 11.23 13.03
N VAL A 80 0.61 11.38 11.71
CA VAL A 80 1.39 12.35 10.92
C VAL A 80 1.11 13.80 11.32
N ASN A 81 -0.10 14.07 11.82
CA ASN A 81 -0.51 15.39 12.28
C ASN A 81 -0.14 15.67 13.75
N ASP A 82 0.32 14.66 14.50
CA ASP A 82 0.73 14.82 15.90
C ASP A 82 1.94 15.78 16.01
N PRO A 83 1.90 16.77 16.93
CA PRO A 83 2.95 17.78 17.03
C PRO A 83 4.30 17.20 17.47
N ALA A 84 4.31 16.19 18.34
CA ALA A 84 5.55 15.56 18.81
C ALA A 84 6.20 14.76 17.67
N VAL A 85 5.39 14.06 16.87
CA VAL A 85 5.85 13.35 15.67
C VAL A 85 6.45 14.32 14.65
N ARG A 86 5.77 15.43 14.37
CA ARG A 86 6.25 16.47 13.45
C ARG A 86 7.55 17.11 13.94
N ALA A 87 7.63 17.45 15.24
CA ALA A 87 8.82 18.01 15.84
C ALA A 87 10.01 17.04 15.78
N ALA A 88 9.80 15.76 16.13
CA ALA A 88 10.83 14.73 16.04
C ALA A 88 11.31 14.53 14.59
N LYS A 89 10.40 14.55 13.62
CA LYS A 89 10.74 14.48 12.20
C LYS A 89 11.59 15.66 11.76
N ALA A 90 11.18 16.89 12.10
CA ALA A 90 11.92 18.10 11.76
C ALA A 90 13.32 18.11 12.42
N TYR A 91 13.40 17.71 13.69
CA TYR A 91 14.66 17.58 14.41
C TYR A 91 15.61 16.58 13.76
N ALA A 92 15.08 15.45 13.28
CA ALA A 92 15.86 14.46 12.54
C ALA A 92 16.37 14.99 11.19
N GLN A 93 15.56 15.77 10.47
CA GLN A 93 15.98 16.38 9.20
C GLN A 93 17.01 17.50 9.38
N ALA A 94 17.00 18.19 10.52
CA ALA A 94 17.97 19.23 10.87
C ALA A 94 19.35 18.69 11.31
N ALA A 95 19.60 17.38 11.17
CA ALA A 95 20.91 16.79 11.47
C ALA A 95 21.98 17.28 10.49
N ARG A 96 23.18 17.56 10.99
CA ARG A 96 24.31 18.04 10.16
C ARG A 96 25.13 16.90 9.58
N THR A 97 25.08 15.74 10.20
CA THR A 97 25.82 14.54 9.78
C THR A 97 24.89 13.35 9.60
N ASP A 98 25.32 12.37 8.79
CA ASP A 98 24.55 11.13 8.57
C ASP A 98 24.38 10.31 9.86
N LEU A 99 25.43 10.23 10.67
CA LEU A 99 25.39 9.54 11.96
C LEU A 99 24.34 10.15 12.90
N GLU A 100 24.34 11.48 13.02
CA GLU A 100 23.31 12.20 13.78
C GLU A 100 21.93 11.95 13.20
N LYS A 101 21.78 12.06 11.87
CA LYS A 101 20.50 11.86 11.19
C LYS A 101 19.92 10.49 11.49
N ARG A 102 20.71 9.43 11.39
CA ARG A 102 20.29 8.06 11.72
C ARG A 102 19.88 7.92 13.18
N ASN A 103 20.65 8.48 14.12
CA ASN A 103 20.32 8.43 15.55
C ASN A 103 19.00 9.17 15.83
N ARG A 104 18.83 10.37 15.27
CA ARG A 104 17.58 11.12 15.39
C ARG A 104 16.41 10.45 14.68
N LEU A 105 16.64 9.77 13.56
CA LEU A 105 15.61 8.99 12.87
C LEU A 105 15.16 7.77 13.69
N ARG A 106 16.05 7.12 14.45
CA ARG A 106 15.62 6.08 15.40
C ARG A 106 14.66 6.64 16.44
N ALA A 107 15.03 7.75 17.09
CA ALA A 107 14.17 8.44 18.05
C ALA A 107 12.84 8.90 17.42
N TYR A 108 12.86 9.40 16.19
CA TYR A 108 11.64 9.71 15.44
C TYR A 108 10.74 8.49 15.26
N TYR A 109 11.30 7.34 14.86
CA TYR A 109 10.51 6.11 14.71
C TYR A 109 9.98 5.59 16.04
N ASP A 110 10.72 5.75 17.15
CA ASP A 110 10.22 5.42 18.48
C ASP A 110 8.95 6.23 18.79
N VAL A 111 9.02 7.56 18.70
CA VAL A 111 7.87 8.45 18.93
C VAL A 111 6.73 8.16 17.94
N TYR A 112 7.03 7.99 16.66
CA TYR A 112 6.02 7.74 15.62
C TYR A 112 5.22 6.46 15.90
N TYR A 113 5.90 5.34 16.18
CA TYR A 113 5.23 4.07 16.41
C TYR A 113 4.61 3.96 17.81
N GLU A 114 5.15 4.63 18.83
CA GLU A 114 4.51 4.75 20.15
C GLU A 114 3.18 5.49 20.05
N ARG A 115 3.15 6.65 19.37
CA ARG A 115 1.91 7.42 19.15
C ARG A 115 0.90 6.61 18.33
N MET A 116 1.36 5.95 17.28
CA MET A 116 0.48 5.11 16.46
C MET A 116 -0.09 3.92 17.23
N ALA A 117 0.73 3.25 18.06
CA ALA A 117 0.29 2.11 18.88
C ALA A 117 -0.64 2.53 20.04
N ALA A 118 -0.46 3.73 20.59
CA ALA A 118 -1.35 4.28 21.60
C ALA A 118 -2.76 4.58 21.05
N LEU A 119 -2.86 4.93 19.77
CA LEU A 119 -4.14 5.18 19.07
C LEU A 119 -4.77 3.89 18.52
N ALA A 120 -3.98 2.84 18.29
CA ALA A 120 -4.47 1.58 17.74
C ALA A 120 -5.40 0.87 18.73
N THR A 121 -6.57 0.43 18.24
CA THR A 121 -7.55 -0.26 19.09
C THR A 121 -7.38 -1.77 18.98
N THR A 122 -7.08 -2.27 17.78
CA THR A 122 -6.93 -3.70 17.50
C THR A 122 -5.54 -4.24 17.87
N PRO A 123 -5.45 -5.42 18.51
CA PRO A 123 -4.18 -6.03 18.89
C PRO A 123 -3.34 -6.45 17.67
N GLU A 124 -3.98 -6.85 16.57
CA GLU A 124 -3.31 -7.25 15.33
C GLU A 124 -2.49 -6.09 14.75
N ILE A 125 -3.06 -4.89 14.75
CA ILE A 125 -2.37 -3.68 14.30
C ILE A 125 -1.20 -3.37 15.23
N LYS A 126 -1.34 -3.50 16.54
CA LYS A 126 -0.23 -3.26 17.48
C LYS A 126 0.97 -4.17 17.21
N VAL A 127 0.73 -5.45 16.92
CA VAL A 127 1.79 -6.39 16.55
C VAL A 127 2.43 -6.00 15.21
N ALA A 128 1.61 -5.67 14.20
CA ALA A 128 2.09 -5.23 12.90
C ALA A 128 2.97 -3.97 13.01
N LEU A 129 2.59 -3.01 13.86
CA LEU A 129 3.34 -1.79 14.13
C LEU A 129 4.73 -2.07 14.73
N GLN A 130 4.85 -3.06 15.62
CA GLN A 130 6.16 -3.46 16.17
C GLN A 130 7.08 -4.03 15.09
N VAL A 131 6.55 -4.86 14.19
CA VAL A 131 7.33 -5.42 13.06
C VAL A 131 7.77 -4.30 12.11
N LEU A 132 6.88 -3.37 11.80
CA LEU A 132 7.17 -2.19 10.96
C LEU A 132 8.21 -1.26 11.60
N LYS A 133 8.12 -1.04 12.92
CA LYS A 133 9.14 -0.31 13.70
C LYS A 133 10.51 -0.98 13.56
N ALA A 134 10.59 -2.28 13.82
CA ALA A 134 11.84 -3.04 13.72
C ALA A 134 12.42 -2.97 12.29
N THR A 135 11.56 -3.05 11.28
CA THR A 135 11.95 -2.95 9.86
C THR A 135 12.51 -1.57 9.53
N HIS A 136 11.88 -0.49 9.98
CA HIS A 136 12.39 0.85 9.76
C HIS A 136 13.72 1.09 10.48
N GLN A 137 13.86 0.60 11.71
CA GLN A 137 15.09 0.72 12.48
C GLN A 137 16.24 -0.11 11.89
N SER A 138 15.96 -1.29 11.33
CA SER A 138 16.98 -2.13 10.69
C SER A 138 17.55 -1.46 9.43
N LEU A 139 16.71 -0.78 8.64
CA LEU A 139 17.13 0.02 7.47
C LEU A 139 18.08 1.18 7.85
N LEU A 140 18.02 1.66 9.10
CA LEU A 140 18.94 2.67 9.62
C LEU A 140 20.25 2.07 10.15
N THR A 141 20.50 0.77 9.98
CA THR A 141 21.77 0.16 10.38
C THR A 141 22.78 0.28 9.25
N GLN A 142 24.06 0.54 9.57
CA GLN A 142 25.09 0.65 8.54
C GLN A 142 25.83 -0.69 8.48
N PRO A 143 26.15 -1.20 7.28
CA PRO A 143 27.08 -2.31 7.16
C PRO A 143 28.42 -1.90 7.78
N ARG A 144 28.98 -2.75 8.63
CA ARG A 144 30.29 -2.50 9.24
C ARG A 144 31.37 -2.78 8.20
N VAL A 145 32.02 -1.72 7.74
CA VAL A 145 33.14 -1.81 6.78
C VAL A 145 34.43 -2.29 7.44
N ARG A 146 34.52 -2.17 8.77
CA ARG A 146 35.65 -2.67 9.55
C ARG A 146 35.21 -3.88 10.36
N PRO A 147 35.99 -4.99 10.36
CA PRO A 147 35.76 -6.07 11.29
C PRO A 147 35.81 -5.53 12.72
N SER A 148 34.98 -6.08 13.60
CA SER A 148 35.03 -5.78 15.02
C SER A 148 36.46 -6.00 15.51
N PRO A 149 37.02 -5.12 16.37
CA PRO A 149 38.28 -5.43 17.02
C PRO A 149 38.11 -6.79 17.70
N THR A 150 38.93 -7.74 17.28
CA THR A 150 39.02 -9.03 17.94
C THR A 150 39.39 -8.76 19.40
N ALA A 151 38.71 -9.41 20.35
CA ALA A 151 39.07 -9.31 21.75
C ALA A 151 40.58 -9.58 21.92
N GLU A 152 41.25 -8.80 22.78
CA GLU A 152 42.69 -8.89 22.97
C GLU A 152 43.11 -10.35 23.21
N GLY A 153 43.87 -10.92 22.28
CA GLY A 153 44.38 -12.30 22.35
C GLY A 153 44.05 -13.20 21.16
N ALA A 154 43.09 -12.87 20.29
CA ALA A 154 42.87 -13.65 19.07
C ALA A 154 43.55 -13.00 17.84
N SER A 155 44.76 -13.46 17.56
CA SER A 155 45.47 -13.18 16.31
C SER A 155 44.67 -13.72 15.12
N PRO A 156 44.44 -12.95 14.04
CA PRO A 156 43.91 -13.52 12.82
C PRO A 156 44.99 -14.42 12.19
N THR A 157 44.82 -15.74 12.30
CA THR A 157 45.64 -16.68 11.53
C THR A 157 45.42 -16.41 10.03
N PRO A 158 46.46 -16.06 9.25
CA PRO A 158 46.30 -15.93 7.81
C PRO A 158 46.02 -17.31 7.22
N THR A 159 44.82 -17.51 6.67
CA THR A 159 44.54 -18.69 5.85
C THR A 159 45.45 -18.63 4.61
N PRO A 160 46.30 -19.63 4.36
CA PRO A 160 47.12 -19.63 3.16
C PRO A 160 46.22 -19.70 1.92
N SER A 161 46.33 -18.65 1.10
CA SER A 161 45.84 -18.64 -0.28
C SER A 161 46.64 -19.69 -1.06
N GLY A 162 45.96 -20.75 -1.51
CA GLY A 162 46.59 -21.77 -2.34
C GLY A 162 45.60 -22.77 -2.92
N THR A 163 45.52 -22.79 -4.27
CA THR A 163 45.23 -23.96 -5.14
C THR A 163 43.74 -24.10 -5.57
N PRO A 164 43.44 -24.53 -6.83
CA PRO A 164 42.89 -23.67 -7.86
C PRO A 164 41.47 -24.08 -8.32
N ALA A 165 40.93 -23.28 -9.24
CA ALA A 165 39.66 -23.43 -9.94
C ALA A 165 39.14 -24.87 -10.17
N GLY A 166 38.07 -25.22 -9.46
CA GLY A 166 37.16 -26.29 -9.88
C GLY A 166 36.32 -25.81 -11.07
N LYS A 167 36.61 -26.34 -12.26
CA LYS A 167 35.76 -26.18 -13.46
C LYS A 167 34.34 -26.66 -13.14
N LYS A 168 33.35 -25.76 -13.20
CA LYS A 168 31.94 -26.15 -13.28
C LYS A 168 31.66 -26.68 -14.71
N PRO A 169 31.01 -27.84 -14.89
CA PRO A 169 30.54 -28.24 -16.20
C PRO A 169 29.44 -27.27 -16.67
N ALA A 170 29.55 -26.83 -17.92
CA ALA A 170 28.61 -25.94 -18.58
C ALA A 170 27.21 -26.57 -18.64
N HIS A 171 26.21 -25.86 -18.10
CA HIS A 171 24.80 -26.17 -18.34
C HIS A 171 24.49 -25.97 -19.83
N LYS A 172 24.30 -27.07 -20.56
CA LYS A 172 23.74 -27.03 -21.92
C LYS A 172 22.25 -26.71 -21.84
N HIS A 173 21.84 -25.58 -22.41
CA HIS A 173 20.44 -25.30 -22.69
C HIS A 173 19.96 -26.18 -23.86
N LYS A 174 19.13 -27.18 -23.58
CA LYS A 174 18.35 -27.87 -24.62
C LYS A 174 17.16 -26.98 -25.00
N LYS A 175 17.26 -26.31 -26.14
CA LYS A 175 16.11 -25.70 -26.84
C LYS A 175 15.28 -26.84 -27.42
N LYS A 176 14.07 -27.08 -26.90
CA LYS A 176 13.09 -27.95 -27.56
C LYS A 176 12.43 -27.13 -28.68
N VAL A 177 12.69 -27.52 -29.92
CA VAL A 177 11.88 -27.13 -31.08
C VAL A 177 10.74 -28.14 -31.14
N HIS A 178 9.50 -27.67 -31.02
CA HIS A 178 8.33 -28.43 -31.48
C HIS A 178 8.23 -28.22 -32.99
N LEU A 179 8.14 -29.32 -33.73
CA LEU A 179 7.40 -29.38 -34.99
C LEU A 179 6.00 -29.89 -34.66
#